data_AF-A0A1L5KFM9-F1
#
_entry.id   AF-A0A1L5KFM9-F1
#
_cell.length_a   1.000
_cell.length_b   1.000
_cell.length_c   1.000
_cell.angle_alpha   90.00
_cell.angle_beta   90.00
_cell.angle_gamma   90.00
#
_symmetry.space_group_name_H-M   'P 1'
#
loop_
_entity.id
_entity.type
_entity.pdbx_description
1 polymer ?
#
loop_
_entity_poly.entity_id
_entity_poly.type
_entity_poly.pdbx_seq_one_letter_code
_entity_poly.pdbx_strand_id
1 'polypeptide(L)'
;YLSKQARAMLDEAGFTDAVISASNDLDEYLLHDLKIQQAAITSWGVGTNLITSKDCPSFGGVYKLAAIQDESGQFVPKIKISENTEKITNPGNKTIYRIYDKTTGKVRADLICFVDETYDTDQDLLLFDPIETWKKTRLPGGTYTMREILVPVFRNGECVYQSPSVMEI
;
A
#
# COMPACT_ATOMS: atom_id res chain seq x y z
N TYR A 1 -21.41 -1.55 -26.87
CA TYR A 1 -22.31 -1.28 -28.01
C TYR A 1 -23.18 -0.04 -27.80
N LEU A 2 -24.10 -0.06 -26.82
CA LEU A 2 -25.05 1.05 -26.58
C LEU A 2 -24.40 2.42 -26.43
N SER A 3 -23.28 2.52 -25.70
CA SER A 3 -22.56 3.79 -25.56
C SER A 3 -22.08 4.37 -26.89
N LYS A 4 -21.65 3.53 -27.85
CA LYS A 4 -21.23 3.98 -29.18
C LYS A 4 -22.41 4.51 -30.00
N GLN A 5 -23.57 3.86 -29.90
CA GLN A 5 -24.78 4.36 -30.55
C GLN A 5 -25.26 5.67 -29.93
N ALA A 6 -25.31 5.75 -28.60
CA ALA A 6 -25.66 6.97 -27.89
C ALA A 6 -24.72 8.13 -28.27
N ARG A 7 -23.41 7.87 -28.37
CA ARG A 7 -22.43 8.85 -28.81
C ARG A 7 -22.72 9.37 -30.21
N ALA A 8 -22.97 8.48 -31.17
CA ALA A 8 -23.31 8.87 -32.54
C ALA A 8 -24.58 9.73 -32.60
N MET A 9 -25.62 9.37 -31.83
CA MET A 9 -26.87 10.15 -31.76
C MET A 9 -26.67 11.54 -31.15
N LEU A 10 -25.86 11.64 -30.10
CA LEU A 10 -25.55 12.92 -29.46
C LEU A 10 -24.71 13.80 -30.39
N ASP A 11 -23.75 13.22 -31.12
CA ASP A 11 -22.91 13.96 -32.06
C ASP A 11 -23.73 14.49 -33.25
N GLU A 12 -24.64 13.68 -33.79
CA GLU A 12 -25.56 14.10 -34.87
C GLU A 12 -26.47 15.25 -34.42
N ALA A 13 -26.90 15.23 -33.15
CA ALA A 13 -27.70 16.29 -32.55
C ALA A 13 -26.87 17.53 -32.14
N GLY A 14 -25.55 17.53 -32.36
CA GLY A 14 -24.64 18.65 -32.04
C GLY A 14 -24.16 18.70 -30.59
N PHE A 15 -24.44 17.69 -29.76
CA PHE A 15 -24.07 17.60 -28.35
C PHE A 15 -22.77 16.80 -28.13
N THR A 16 -21.69 17.18 -28.82
CA THR A 16 -20.41 16.43 -28.80
C THR A 16 -19.73 16.40 -27.42
N ASP A 17 -20.07 17.32 -26.53
CA ASP A 17 -19.56 17.45 -25.16
C ASP A 17 -20.44 16.75 -24.10
N ALA A 18 -21.59 16.20 -24.49
CA ALA A 18 -22.48 15.51 -23.57
C ALA A 18 -21.80 14.29 -22.93
N VAL A 19 -21.94 14.17 -21.61
CA VAL A 19 -21.39 13.07 -20.81
C VAL A 19 -22.25 11.82 -20.96
N ILE A 20 -21.62 10.67 -21.20
CA ILE A 20 -22.26 9.35 -21.16
C ILE A 20 -21.83 8.69 -19.85
N SER A 21 -22.76 8.60 -18.91
CA SER A 21 -22.54 7.94 -17.62
C SER A 21 -23.05 6.50 -17.67
N ALA A 22 -22.27 5.55 -17.15
CA ALA A 22 -22.70 4.17 -16.97
C ALA A 22 -22.59 3.75 -15.50
N SER A 23 -23.63 3.11 -15.00
CA SER A 23 -23.69 2.50 -13.69
C SER A 23 -24.51 1.21 -13.79
N ASN A 24 -23.91 0.06 -13.54
CA ASN A 24 -24.59 -1.22 -13.33
C ASN A 24 -23.54 -2.29 -13.01
N ASP A 25 -23.52 -2.81 -11.78
CA ASP A 25 -22.63 -3.92 -11.34
C ASP A 25 -21.19 -3.83 -11.86
N LEU A 26 -20.65 -2.62 -11.97
CA LEU A 26 -19.30 -2.40 -12.47
C LEU A 26 -18.28 -2.92 -11.46
N ASP A 27 -17.25 -3.57 -11.95
CA ASP A 27 -16.01 -3.92 -11.25
C ASP A 27 -14.83 -3.61 -12.17
N GLU A 28 -13.60 -3.83 -11.70
CA GLU A 28 -12.38 -3.55 -12.45
C GLU A 28 -12.26 -4.38 -13.74
N TYR A 29 -12.81 -5.60 -13.77
CA TYR A 29 -12.75 -6.50 -14.92
C TYR A 29 -13.70 -6.02 -16.01
N LEU A 30 -14.96 -5.74 -15.67
CA LEU A 30 -15.94 -5.22 -16.61
C LEU A 30 -15.55 -3.82 -17.11
N LEU A 31 -15.01 -2.96 -16.23
CA LEU A 31 -14.45 -1.66 -16.61
C LEU A 31 -13.32 -1.82 -17.63
N HIS A 32 -12.41 -2.78 -17.41
CA HIS A 32 -11.31 -3.08 -18.32
C HIS A 32 -11.82 -3.53 -19.69
N ASP A 33 -12.76 -4.48 -19.71
CA ASP A 33 -13.34 -5.01 -20.95
C ASP A 33 -14.08 -3.92 -21.76
N LEU A 34 -14.87 -3.09 -21.09
CA LEU A 34 -15.58 -1.98 -21.74
C LEU A 34 -14.60 -0.95 -22.31
N LYS A 35 -13.47 -0.68 -21.64
CA LYS A 35 -12.41 0.19 -22.15
C LYS A 35 -11.70 -0.42 -23.36
N ILE A 36 -11.37 -1.71 -23.34
CA ILE A 36 -10.78 -2.43 -24.49
C ILE A 36 -11.72 -2.39 -25.69
N GLN A 37 -13.01 -2.57 -25.46
CA GLN A 37 -14.03 -2.50 -26.52
C GLN A 37 -14.30 -1.07 -27.02
N GLN A 38 -13.58 -0.06 -26.48
CA GLN A 38 -13.75 1.35 -26.80
C GLN A 38 -15.19 1.83 -26.56
N ALA A 39 -15.81 1.42 -25.45
CA ALA A 39 -17.10 1.96 -25.04
C ALA A 39 -17.00 3.49 -24.90
N ALA A 40 -17.94 4.23 -25.49
CA ALA A 40 -17.97 5.69 -25.43
C ALA A 40 -18.57 6.20 -24.10
N ILE A 41 -18.16 5.61 -22.97
CA ILE A 41 -18.58 6.01 -21.63
C ILE A 41 -17.53 6.97 -21.08
N THR A 42 -17.97 8.13 -20.60
CA THR A 42 -17.09 9.19 -20.07
C THR A 42 -17.18 9.34 -18.56
N SER A 43 -18.15 8.69 -17.91
CA SER A 43 -18.35 8.69 -16.47
C SER A 43 -18.78 7.30 -15.98
N TRP A 44 -18.19 6.85 -14.87
CA TRP A 44 -18.36 5.49 -14.35
C TRP A 44 -18.88 5.54 -12.92
N GLY A 45 -20.08 5.04 -12.69
CA GLY A 45 -20.67 4.88 -11.37
C GLY A 45 -20.48 3.47 -10.84
N VAL A 46 -19.47 3.28 -9.99
CA VAL A 46 -19.18 1.99 -9.33
C VAL A 46 -19.80 2.01 -7.92
N GLY A 47 -20.79 1.15 -7.69
CA GLY A 47 -21.53 1.08 -6.44
C GLY A 47 -21.08 -0.09 -5.56
N THR A 48 -21.95 -1.10 -5.45
CA THR A 48 -21.83 -2.24 -4.55
C THR A 48 -20.44 -2.87 -4.54
N ASN A 49 -19.88 -3.21 -5.71
CA ASN A 49 -18.60 -3.92 -5.80
C ASN A 49 -17.43 -3.13 -5.17
N LEU A 50 -17.42 -1.80 -5.33
CA LEU A 50 -16.37 -0.93 -4.77
C LEU A 50 -16.55 -0.74 -3.26
N ILE A 51 -17.76 -0.39 -2.81
CA ILE A 51 -17.97 -0.01 -1.40
C ILE A 51 -17.92 -1.21 -0.46
N THR A 52 -18.24 -2.41 -0.93
CA THR A 52 -18.22 -3.63 -0.10
C THR A 52 -16.92 -4.41 -0.23
N SER A 53 -16.03 -4.05 -1.17
CA SER A 53 -14.87 -4.88 -1.54
C SER A 53 -15.31 -6.33 -1.79
N LYS A 54 -16.28 -6.52 -2.69
CA LYS A 54 -17.08 -7.75 -2.83
C LYS A 54 -16.27 -9.05 -2.84
N ASP A 55 -15.10 -9.05 -3.48
CA ASP A 55 -14.25 -10.24 -3.62
C ASP A 55 -13.41 -10.53 -2.36
N CYS A 56 -13.11 -9.50 -1.57
CA CYS A 56 -12.36 -9.61 -0.32
C CYS A 56 -12.90 -8.56 0.69
N PRO A 57 -14.04 -8.83 1.34
CA PRO A 57 -14.74 -7.85 2.17
C PRO A 57 -14.08 -7.62 3.54
N SER A 58 -12.99 -8.34 3.84
CA SER A 58 -12.28 -8.27 5.11
C SER A 58 -10.77 -8.23 4.90
N PHE A 59 -10.11 -7.20 5.44
CA PHE A 59 -8.66 -6.99 5.29
C PHE A 59 -7.79 -7.95 6.13
N GLY A 60 -8.33 -8.58 7.19
CA GLY A 60 -7.58 -9.53 8.02
C GLY A 60 -6.52 -8.90 8.95
N GLY A 61 -6.61 -7.59 9.22
CA GLY A 61 -5.70 -6.89 10.14
C GLY A 61 -5.75 -7.45 11.57
N VAL A 62 -4.59 -7.53 12.23
CA VAL A 62 -4.46 -8.03 13.61
C VAL A 62 -3.62 -7.09 14.47
N TYR A 63 -3.98 -6.98 15.75
CA TYR A 63 -3.15 -6.34 16.77
C TYR A 63 -2.46 -7.40 17.62
N LYS A 64 -1.13 -7.28 17.81
CA LYS A 64 -0.31 -8.22 18.58
C LYS A 64 0.72 -7.46 19.42
N LEU A 65 0.86 -7.88 20.67
CA LEU A 65 1.94 -7.40 21.53
C LEU A 65 3.28 -7.96 21.04
N ALA A 66 4.19 -7.07 20.64
CA ALA A 66 5.51 -7.45 20.13
C ALA A 66 6.63 -7.27 21.17
N ALA A 67 6.48 -6.35 22.14
CA ALA A 67 7.44 -6.12 23.22
C ALA A 67 6.75 -5.49 24.44
N ILE A 68 7.35 -5.66 25.63
CA ILE A 68 6.97 -4.95 26.86
C ILE A 68 8.20 -4.22 27.38
N GLN A 69 8.04 -2.98 27.82
CA GLN A 69 9.11 -2.26 28.50
C GLN A 69 9.26 -2.76 29.94
N ASP A 70 10.48 -3.12 30.34
CA ASP A 70 10.78 -3.53 31.71
C ASP A 70 11.05 -2.33 32.65
N GLU A 71 11.33 -2.61 33.92
CA GLU A 71 11.60 -1.59 34.96
C GLU A 71 12.85 -0.75 34.66
N SER A 72 13.78 -1.25 33.83
CA SER A 72 14.97 -0.52 33.39
C SER A 72 14.71 0.39 32.19
N GLY A 73 13.51 0.32 31.61
CA GLY A 73 13.14 1.06 30.41
C GLY A 73 13.49 0.33 29.10
N GLN A 74 13.96 -0.92 29.15
CA GLN A 74 14.32 -1.68 27.96
C GLN A 74 13.12 -2.45 27.41
N PHE A 75 12.95 -2.46 26.08
CA PHE A 75 11.92 -3.26 25.43
C PHE A 75 12.31 -4.74 25.36
N VAL A 76 11.60 -5.58 26.11
CA VAL A 76 11.74 -7.04 26.10
C VAL A 76 10.83 -7.65 25.02
N PRO A 77 11.38 -8.31 23.98
CA PRO A 77 10.61 -8.90 22.90
C PRO A 77 9.63 -9.99 23.38
N LYS A 78 8.45 -10.08 22.77
CA LYS A 78 7.41 -11.10 23.03
C LYS A 78 7.03 -11.79 21.72
N ILE A 79 7.04 -13.12 21.75
CA ILE A 79 6.70 -13.96 20.61
C ILE A 79 5.50 -14.83 20.94
N LYS A 80 4.50 -14.82 20.06
CA LYS A 80 3.39 -15.78 20.08
C LYS A 80 3.70 -16.89 19.10
N ILE A 81 3.78 -18.12 19.61
CA ILE A 81 4.02 -19.31 18.79
C ILE A 81 2.68 -19.85 18.26
N SER A 82 2.73 -20.46 17.09
CA SER A 82 1.59 -21.09 16.43
C SER A 82 2.06 -22.35 15.72
N GLU A 83 1.18 -23.32 15.52
CA GLU A 83 1.50 -24.54 14.75
C GLU A 83 1.79 -24.23 13.27
N ASN A 84 1.15 -23.20 12.71
CA ASN A 84 1.53 -22.62 11.43
C ASN A 84 2.66 -21.59 11.63
N THR A 85 3.79 -21.84 10.99
CA THR A 85 4.99 -20.98 11.02
C THR A 85 4.73 -19.55 10.53
N GLU A 86 3.85 -19.36 9.55
CA GLU A 86 3.44 -18.04 9.03
C GLU A 86 2.68 -17.21 10.07
N LYS A 87 2.12 -17.86 11.11
CA LYS A 87 1.38 -17.21 12.20
C LYS A 87 2.24 -16.97 13.44
N ILE A 88 3.53 -17.22 13.35
CA ILE A 88 4.49 -16.84 14.40
C ILE A 88 4.78 -15.35 14.24
N THR A 89 4.60 -14.58 15.30
CA THR A 89 4.76 -13.12 15.26
C THR A 89 6.23 -12.71 15.30
N ASN A 90 6.63 -11.73 14.49
CA ASN A 90 7.95 -11.10 14.62
C ASN A 90 8.02 -10.28 15.93
N PRO A 91 8.88 -10.66 16.89
CA PRO A 91 8.92 -10.00 18.20
C PRO A 91 9.72 -8.67 18.14
N GLY A 92 9.70 -7.90 19.24
CA GLY A 92 10.51 -6.69 19.43
C GLY A 92 9.85 -5.39 18.95
N ASN A 93 10.43 -4.27 19.40
CA ASN A 93 10.01 -2.91 19.02
C ASN A 93 10.64 -2.53 17.68
N LYS A 94 9.82 -2.39 16.63
CA LYS A 94 10.28 -2.34 15.25
C LYS A 94 9.79 -1.09 14.52
N THR A 95 10.56 -0.68 13.52
CA THR A 95 10.15 0.29 12.50
C THR A 95 10.31 -0.31 11.10
N ILE A 96 9.88 0.45 10.08
CA ILE A 96 9.94 0.04 8.68
C ILE A 96 10.55 1.16 7.85
N TYR A 97 11.57 0.84 7.07
CA TYR A 97 12.12 1.73 6.06
C TYR A 97 11.75 1.27 4.66
N ARG A 98 11.18 2.18 3.85
CA ARG A 98 11.05 1.98 2.41
C ARG A 98 12.35 2.36 1.73
N ILE A 99 12.89 1.44 0.95
CA ILE A 99 14.13 1.63 0.20
C ILE A 99 13.80 1.99 -1.24
N TYR A 100 14.41 3.06 -1.74
CA TYR A 100 14.27 3.54 -3.11
C TYR A 100 15.61 3.48 -3.83
N ASP A 101 15.57 3.13 -5.10
CA ASP A 101 16.72 3.28 -6.00
C ASP A 101 16.94 4.77 -6.31
N LYS A 102 18.16 5.28 -6.10
CA LYS A 102 18.46 6.72 -6.28
C LYS A 102 18.29 7.19 -7.72
N THR A 103 18.60 6.33 -8.69
CA THR A 103 18.61 6.70 -10.11
C THR A 103 17.19 6.78 -10.68
N THR A 104 16.36 5.79 -10.35
CA THR A 104 15.02 5.62 -10.92
C THR A 104 13.90 6.15 -10.03
N GLY A 105 14.17 6.37 -8.74
CA GLY A 105 13.16 6.71 -7.73
C GLY A 105 12.19 5.57 -7.42
N LYS A 106 12.40 4.36 -7.95
CA LYS A 106 11.51 3.22 -7.76
C LYS A 106 11.74 2.55 -6.41
N VAL A 107 10.65 2.06 -5.81
CA VAL A 107 10.71 1.23 -4.60
C VAL A 107 11.43 -0.07 -4.89
N ARG A 108 12.36 -0.45 -4.01
CA ARG A 108 13.15 -1.68 -4.09
C ARG A 108 12.69 -2.72 -3.06
N ALA A 109 12.43 -2.29 -1.83
CA ALA A 109 11.98 -3.15 -0.74
C ALA A 109 11.45 -2.32 0.43
N ASP A 110 10.71 -2.97 1.33
CA ASP A 110 10.47 -2.49 2.69
C ASP A 110 11.32 -3.33 3.66
N LEU A 111 12.14 -2.65 4.47
CA LEU A 111 13.01 -3.26 5.47
C LEU A 111 12.39 -3.09 6.85
N ILE A 112 12.10 -4.21 7.50
CA ILE A 112 11.66 -4.26 8.89
C ILE A 112 12.91 -4.39 9.77
N CYS A 113 13.07 -3.49 10.73
CA CYS A 113 14.24 -3.40 11.62
C CYS A 113 13.83 -2.97 13.03
N PHE A 114 14.73 -3.07 14.00
CA PHE A 114 14.48 -2.47 15.32
C PHE A 114 14.58 -0.94 15.28
N VAL A 115 13.88 -0.27 16.19
CA VAL A 115 13.81 1.20 16.24
C VAL A 115 15.15 1.88 16.52
N ASP A 116 16.11 1.15 17.09
CA ASP A 116 17.45 1.60 17.44
C ASP A 116 18.51 1.22 16.40
N GLU A 117 18.14 0.51 15.33
CA GLU A 117 19.03 0.24 14.22
C GLU A 117 19.20 1.46 13.31
N THR A 118 20.45 1.78 13.00
CA THR A 118 20.82 2.87 12.09
C THR A 118 21.47 2.32 10.83
N TYR A 119 21.08 2.86 9.67
CA TYR A 119 21.59 2.44 8.37
C TYR A 119 22.32 3.60 7.69
N ASP A 120 23.57 3.36 7.29
CA ASP A 120 24.33 4.28 6.45
C ASP A 120 24.10 3.93 4.98
N THR A 121 23.45 4.82 4.24
CA THR A 121 23.13 4.60 2.82
C THR A 121 24.35 4.62 1.91
N ASP A 122 25.52 5.04 2.40
CA ASP A 122 26.79 4.96 1.69
C ASP A 122 27.48 3.59 1.85
N GLN A 123 26.94 2.72 2.71
CA GLN A 123 27.37 1.33 2.86
C GLN A 123 26.48 0.37 2.08
N ASP A 124 27.05 -0.78 1.72
CA ASP A 124 26.29 -1.85 1.12
C ASP A 124 25.23 -2.40 2.08
N LEU A 125 24.01 -2.59 1.59
CA LEU A 125 22.91 -3.21 2.33
C LEU A 125 22.56 -4.56 1.73
N LEU A 126 22.54 -5.60 2.56
CA LEU A 126 22.13 -6.95 2.16
C LEU A 126 20.70 -7.22 2.64
N LEU A 127 19.79 -7.36 1.69
CA LEU A 127 18.41 -7.79 1.92
C LEU A 127 18.29 -9.28 1.62
N PHE A 128 17.37 -9.96 2.31
CA PHE A 128 17.06 -11.35 2.05
C PHE A 128 15.57 -11.62 2.24
N ASP A 129 15.05 -12.63 1.54
CA ASP A 129 13.68 -13.11 1.75
C ASP A 129 13.58 -13.84 3.10
N PRO A 130 12.61 -13.51 3.97
CA PRO A 130 12.51 -14.10 5.30
C PRO A 130 12.14 -15.59 5.29
N ILE A 131 11.56 -16.11 4.21
CA ILE A 131 11.20 -17.53 4.04
C ILE A 131 12.30 -18.23 3.24
N GLU A 132 12.65 -17.70 2.08
CA GLU A 132 13.64 -18.27 1.17
C GLU A 132 15.00 -17.55 1.32
N THR A 133 15.62 -17.71 2.48
CA THR A 133 16.81 -16.92 2.92
C THR A 133 18.03 -16.95 2.00
N TRP A 134 18.07 -17.84 1.00
CA TRP A 134 19.08 -17.84 -0.07
C TRP A 134 18.83 -16.77 -1.14
N LYS A 135 17.59 -16.29 -1.30
CA LYS A 135 17.24 -15.16 -2.16
C LYS A 135 17.71 -13.87 -1.50
N LYS A 136 18.87 -13.40 -1.94
CA LYS A 136 19.53 -12.22 -1.39
C LYS A 136 19.69 -11.15 -2.47
N THR A 137 19.51 -9.90 -2.06
CA THR A 137 19.77 -8.73 -2.92
C THR A 137 20.74 -7.82 -2.19
N ARG A 138 21.91 -7.59 -2.77
CA ARG A 138 22.86 -6.57 -2.29
C ARG A 138 22.55 -5.26 -3.00
N LEU A 139 22.33 -4.21 -2.23
CA LEU A 139 22.24 -2.83 -2.71
C LEU A 139 23.60 -2.17 -2.44
N PRO A 140 24.35 -1.78 -3.48
CA PRO A 140 25.63 -1.12 -3.28
C PRO A 140 25.48 0.21 -2.54
N GLY A 141 26.45 0.52 -1.69
CA GLY A 141 26.56 1.81 -1.02
C GLY A 141 26.45 2.98 -1.99
N GLY A 142 25.70 4.00 -1.60
CA GLY A 142 25.48 5.21 -2.37
C GLY A 142 24.40 5.07 -3.46
N THR A 143 23.84 3.88 -3.72
CA THR A 143 22.86 3.66 -4.82
C THR A 143 21.40 3.75 -4.41
N TYR A 144 21.11 3.83 -3.11
CA TYR A 144 19.75 3.80 -2.57
C TYR A 144 19.51 4.86 -1.50
N THR A 145 18.25 5.27 -1.33
CA THR A 145 17.79 6.10 -0.20
C THR A 145 16.78 5.33 0.62
N MET A 146 16.67 5.66 1.90
CA MET A 146 15.72 5.05 2.82
C MET A 146 14.78 6.12 3.38
N ARG A 147 13.50 5.77 3.53
CA ARG A 147 12.50 6.62 4.20
C ARG A 147 11.78 5.80 5.25
N GLU A 148 11.83 6.21 6.50
CA GLU A 148 11.02 5.62 7.56
C GLU A 148 9.53 5.82 7.22
N ILE A 149 8.74 4.74 7.26
CA ILE A 149 7.32 4.76 6.89
C ILE A 149 6.45 5.08 8.10
N LEU A 150 6.85 4.62 9.30
CA LEU A 150 6.10 4.84 10.52
C LEU A 150 6.36 6.26 11.04
N VAL A 151 5.37 7.13 10.91
CA VAL A 151 5.43 8.50 11.42
C VAL A 151 4.61 8.61 12.71
N PRO A 152 5.14 9.19 13.79
CA PRO A 152 4.40 9.39 15.03
C PRO A 152 3.16 10.27 14.81
N VAL A 153 1.96 9.74 15.08
CA VAL A 153 0.71 10.51 15.03
C VAL A 153 0.37 11.12 16.40
N PHE A 154 0.58 10.35 17.46
CA PHE A 154 0.37 10.77 18.85
C PHE A 154 1.61 10.53 19.69
N ARG A 155 1.89 11.42 20.64
CA ARG A 155 2.90 11.26 21.69
C ARG A 155 2.28 11.64 23.03
N ASN A 156 2.32 10.72 24.00
CA ASN A 156 1.77 10.93 25.36
C ASN A 156 0.32 11.47 25.38
N GLY A 157 -0.52 11.02 24.44
CA GLY A 157 -1.91 11.46 24.32
C GLY A 157 -2.13 12.74 23.51
N GLU A 158 -1.08 13.44 23.11
CA GLU A 158 -1.16 14.64 22.28
C GLU A 158 -0.95 14.29 20.80
N CYS A 159 -1.82 14.84 19.92
CA CYS A 159 -1.66 14.69 18.48
C CYS A 159 -0.51 15.59 18.00
N VAL A 160 0.55 14.98 17.45
CA VAL A 160 1.75 15.67 16.96
C VAL A 160 1.83 15.68 15.43
N TYR A 161 0.88 15.02 14.76
CA TYR A 161 0.82 14.93 13.30
C TYR A 161 -0.28 15.83 12.76
N GLN A 162 0.08 16.68 11.80
CA GLN A 162 -0.89 17.45 11.03
C GLN A 162 -1.42 16.58 9.90
N SER A 163 -2.70 16.18 9.98
CA SER A 163 -3.33 15.44 8.87
C SER A 163 -3.36 16.33 7.63
N PRO A 164 -2.92 15.82 6.46
CA PRO A 164 -3.14 16.50 5.19
C PRO A 164 -4.64 16.58 4.88
N SER A 165 -5.01 17.51 4.01
CA SER A 165 -6.35 17.55 3.46
C SER A 165 -6.62 16.35 2.54
N VAL A 166 -7.89 16.04 2.27
CA VAL A 166 -8.27 14.90 1.40
C VAL A 166 -7.61 14.99 0.02
N MET A 167 -7.37 16.19 -0.50
CA MET A 167 -6.76 16.40 -1.82
C MET A 167 -5.23 16.28 -1.81
N GLU A 168 -4.62 16.21 -0.62
CA GLU A 168 -3.17 16.07 -0.41
C GLU A 168 -2.76 14.65 0.02
N ILE A 169 -3.73 13.77 0.32
CA ILE A 169 -3.52 12.34 0.59
C ILE A 169 -3.23 11.61 -0.72
#